data_AF-A0A646KR40-F1
#
_entry.id   AF-A0A646KR40-F1
#
_cell.length_a   1.000
_cell.length_b   1.000
_cell.length_c   1.000
_cell.angle_alpha   90.00
_cell.angle_beta   90.00
_cell.angle_gamma   90.00
#
_symmetry.space_group_name_H-M   'P 1'
#
loop_
_entity.id
_entity.type
_entity.pdbx_description
1 polymer ?
#
loop_
_entity_poly.entity_id
_entity_poly.type
_entity_poly.pdbx_seq_one_letter_code
_entity_poly.pdbx_strand_id
1 'polypeptide(L)'
;MDTVSCAGRRYVAAVRRRLTARRDGRVVHDRSLLVSRTLAPAPALIAYAHEVLDALGVVHGPARTTVVQTPAGPVLLKNSALLGDDVLPGYDDVCLGANPADLTALACTAPDDFLSRWAGLGYDKLCEAEVIVIGDRGRSPAGPGGAAVIGAIEALPSVYCFTPGPAPAGHGPGRPPFGRVHALNGSARQLERDRLHIHGLTSPAALAAPTPTPRDEAVCAC
;
A
#
# COMPACT_ATOMS: atom_id res chain seq x y z
N MET A 1 -10.47 -2.78 -2.50
CA MET A 1 -10.44 -4.14 -3.03
C MET A 1 -9.90 -4.07 -4.42
N ASP A 2 -8.93 -4.92 -4.74
CA ASP A 2 -8.29 -5.00 -6.04
C ASP A 2 -8.71 -6.31 -6.71
N THR A 3 -9.04 -6.25 -8.00
CA THR A 3 -9.48 -7.40 -8.81
C THR A 3 -8.80 -7.35 -10.17
N VAL A 4 -8.70 -8.50 -10.83
CA VAL A 4 -8.35 -8.61 -12.25
C VAL A 4 -9.46 -9.39 -12.95
N SER A 5 -9.98 -8.85 -14.05
CA SER A 5 -11.09 -9.44 -14.80
C SER A 5 -10.64 -9.90 -16.18
N CYS A 6 -11.22 -10.99 -16.67
CA CYS A 6 -11.14 -11.42 -18.05
C CYS A 6 -12.47 -12.07 -18.46
N ALA A 7 -13.07 -11.62 -19.56
CA ALA A 7 -14.38 -12.08 -20.05
C ALA A 7 -15.46 -12.11 -18.95
N GLY A 8 -15.47 -11.09 -18.08
CA GLY A 8 -16.42 -10.97 -16.97
C GLY A 8 -16.11 -11.86 -15.75
N ARG A 9 -15.22 -12.85 -15.87
CA ARG A 9 -14.75 -13.65 -14.73
C ARG A 9 -13.55 -12.99 -14.08
N ARG A 10 -13.41 -13.12 -12.75
CA ARG A 10 -12.50 -12.28 -11.98
C ARG A 10 -11.67 -13.06 -10.96
N TYR A 11 -10.47 -12.58 -10.71
CA TYR A 11 -9.65 -12.94 -9.56
C TYR A 11 -9.71 -11.79 -8.54
N VAL A 12 -9.93 -12.11 -7.26
CA VAL A 12 -9.83 -11.13 -6.17
C VAL A 12 -8.37 -11.05 -5.74
N ALA A 13 -7.68 -9.96 -6.07
CA ALA A 13 -6.26 -9.80 -5.79
C ALA A 13 -5.96 -9.34 -4.36
N ALA A 14 -6.76 -8.44 -3.80
CA ALA A 14 -6.56 -8.02 -2.41
C ALA A 14 -7.81 -7.35 -1.80
N VAL A 15 -8.04 -7.57 -0.50
CA VAL A 15 -8.91 -6.75 0.34
C VAL A 15 -8.05 -6.04 1.38
N ARG A 16 -8.05 -4.71 1.34
CA ARG A 16 -7.31 -3.86 2.27
C ARG A 16 -8.26 -2.97 3.05
N ARG A 17 -8.13 -2.96 4.38
CA ARG A 17 -8.84 -2.03 5.26
C ARG A 17 -8.10 -0.71 5.30
N ARG A 18 -8.75 0.33 4.80
CA ARG A 18 -8.23 1.70 4.86
C ARG A 18 -8.46 2.30 6.24
N LEU A 19 -7.39 2.77 6.87
CA LEU A 19 -7.41 3.62 8.05
C LEU A 19 -7.13 5.07 7.64
N THR A 20 -7.80 5.99 8.33
CA THR A 20 -7.72 7.42 8.09
C THR A 20 -7.35 8.15 9.38
N ALA A 21 -6.69 9.29 9.23
CA ALA A 21 -6.37 10.20 10.32
C ALA A 21 -6.98 11.57 10.04
N ARG A 22 -7.20 12.35 11.10
CA ARG A 22 -7.52 13.79 10.97
C ARG A 22 -6.23 14.60 11.07
N ARG A 23 -5.97 15.44 10.08
CA ARG A 23 -4.83 16.38 10.02
C ARG A 23 -5.34 17.71 9.50
N ASP A 24 -5.13 18.79 10.24
CA ASP A 24 -5.56 20.16 9.88
C ASP A 24 -7.03 20.25 9.42
N GLY A 25 -7.92 19.58 10.18
CA GLY A 25 -9.36 19.53 9.87
C GLY A 25 -9.75 18.63 8.69
N ARG A 26 -8.79 18.00 8.00
CA ARG A 26 -9.04 17.10 6.86
C ARG A 26 -8.89 15.65 7.25
N VAL A 27 -9.68 14.78 6.62
CA VAL A 27 -9.52 13.32 6.71
C VAL A 27 -8.53 12.88 5.64
N VAL A 28 -7.39 12.35 6.08
CA VAL A 28 -6.32 11.86 5.20
C VAL A 28 -6.18 10.35 5.30
N HIS A 29 -5.66 9.72 4.25
CA HIS A 29 -5.27 8.32 4.33
C HIS A 29 -4.06 8.19 5.26
N ASP A 30 -4.15 7.29 6.23
CA ASP A 30 -3.04 6.99 7.14
C ASP A 30 -2.33 5.70 6.69
N ARG A 31 -3.08 4.60 6.60
CA ARG A 31 -2.53 3.30 6.20
C ARG A 31 -3.59 2.32 5.73
N SER A 32 -3.16 1.29 5.02
CA SER A 32 -4.00 0.19 4.53
C SER A 32 -3.52 -1.14 5.10
N LEU A 33 -4.41 -1.90 5.73
CA LEU A 33 -4.10 -3.20 6.33
C LEU A 33 -4.60 -4.32 5.44
N LEU A 34 -3.78 -5.33 5.16
CA LEU A 34 -4.23 -6.54 4.46
C LEU A 34 -5.19 -7.34 5.34
N VAL A 35 -6.36 -7.65 4.81
CA VAL A 35 -7.40 -8.42 5.48
C VAL A 35 -7.42 -9.84 4.90
N SER A 36 -7.82 -10.85 5.65
CA SER A 36 -8.12 -12.16 5.07
C SER A 36 -9.41 -12.09 4.26
N ARG A 37 -9.43 -12.62 3.03
CA ARG A 37 -10.65 -12.64 2.21
C ARG A 37 -11.76 -13.52 2.77
N THR A 38 -11.43 -14.47 3.64
CA THR A 38 -12.38 -15.45 4.20
C THR A 38 -12.97 -15.00 5.52
N LEU A 39 -12.41 -13.97 6.17
CA LEU A 39 -12.88 -13.46 7.45
C LEU A 39 -13.76 -12.23 7.27
N ALA A 40 -14.79 -12.11 8.10
CA ALA A 40 -15.68 -10.96 8.09
C ALA A 40 -14.89 -9.64 8.29
N PRO A 41 -15.27 -8.54 7.59
CA PRO A 41 -16.39 -8.42 6.66
C PRO A 41 -16.06 -8.74 5.20
N ALA A 42 -14.87 -9.28 4.89
CA ALA A 42 -14.37 -9.35 3.51
C ALA A 42 -15.28 -10.12 2.53
N PRO A 43 -15.86 -11.29 2.85
CA PRO A 43 -16.72 -12.01 1.91
C PRO A 43 -17.91 -11.19 1.40
N ALA A 44 -18.59 -10.46 2.30
CA ALA A 44 -19.73 -9.62 1.93
C ALA A 44 -19.31 -8.42 1.06
N LEU A 45 -18.14 -7.83 1.36
CA LEU A 45 -17.59 -6.73 0.57
C LEU A 45 -17.14 -7.19 -0.82
N ILE A 46 -16.61 -8.42 -0.93
CA ILE A 46 -16.23 -9.03 -2.21
C ILE A 46 -17.48 -9.25 -3.07
N ALA A 47 -18.53 -9.83 -2.51
CA ALA A 47 -19.80 -10.04 -3.21
C ALA A 47 -20.38 -8.72 -3.73
N TYR A 48 -20.51 -7.71 -2.85
CA TYR A 48 -20.98 -6.38 -3.24
C TYR A 48 -20.13 -5.76 -4.37
N ALA A 49 -18.82 -5.90 -4.28
CA ALA A 49 -17.95 -5.32 -5.28
C ALA A 49 -17.96 -6.09 -6.61
N HIS A 50 -18.32 -7.38 -6.64
CA HIS A 50 -18.64 -8.08 -7.88
C HIS A 50 -19.90 -7.50 -8.55
N GLU A 51 -20.97 -7.28 -7.77
CA GLU A 51 -22.19 -6.63 -8.29
C GLU A 51 -21.90 -5.24 -8.88
N VAL A 52 -21.05 -4.45 -8.21
CA VAL A 52 -20.59 -3.16 -8.74
C VAL A 52 -19.86 -3.31 -10.07
N LEU A 53 -18.94 -4.27 -10.19
CA LEU A 53 -18.17 -4.46 -11.42
C LEU A 53 -19.04 -4.96 -12.57
N ASP A 54 -20.03 -5.80 -12.29
CA ASP A 54 -21.04 -6.24 -13.26
C ASP A 54 -21.90 -5.06 -13.72
N ALA A 55 -22.38 -4.23 -12.80
CA ALA A 55 -23.19 -3.05 -13.11
C ALA A 55 -22.43 -1.98 -13.91
N LEU A 56 -21.12 -1.84 -13.66
CA LEU A 56 -20.25 -0.91 -14.40
C LEU A 56 -19.74 -1.48 -15.73
N GLY A 57 -20.04 -2.75 -16.06
CA GLY A 57 -19.56 -3.39 -17.28
C GLY A 57 -18.04 -3.64 -17.30
N VAL A 58 -17.40 -3.75 -16.13
CA VAL A 58 -15.96 -4.03 -16.04
C VAL A 58 -15.73 -5.53 -16.24
N VAL A 59 -15.41 -5.89 -17.49
CA VAL A 59 -15.22 -7.29 -17.92
C VAL A 59 -13.78 -7.68 -18.18
N HIS A 60 -12.87 -6.71 -18.33
CA HIS A 60 -11.43 -6.93 -18.60
C HIS A 60 -10.55 -6.01 -17.75
N GLY A 61 -9.36 -6.50 -17.40
CA GLY A 61 -8.31 -5.73 -16.76
C GLY A 61 -8.48 -5.55 -15.24
N PRO A 62 -7.58 -4.77 -14.62
CA PRO A 62 -7.58 -4.54 -13.19
C PRO A 62 -8.65 -3.53 -12.80
N ALA A 63 -9.21 -3.70 -11.61
CA ALA A 63 -10.08 -2.72 -11.01
C ALA A 63 -9.86 -2.59 -9.51
N ARG A 64 -9.86 -1.35 -9.04
CA ARG A 64 -9.85 -0.95 -7.64
C ARG A 64 -11.22 -0.42 -7.22
N THR A 65 -11.91 -1.18 -6.38
CA THR A 65 -13.18 -0.79 -5.77
C THR A 65 -12.98 -0.40 -4.32
N THR A 66 -13.34 0.83 -3.98
CA THR A 66 -13.36 1.35 -2.60
C THR A 66 -14.80 1.38 -2.10
N VAL A 67 -15.04 0.70 -0.99
CA VAL A 67 -16.35 0.55 -0.37
C VAL A 67 -16.29 1.07 1.06
N VAL A 68 -17.34 1.75 1.49
CA VAL A 68 -17.55 2.14 2.89
C VAL A 68 -18.57 1.20 3.49
N GLN A 69 -18.22 0.52 4.57
CA GLN A 69 -19.18 -0.24 5.36
C GLN A 69 -20.01 0.73 6.21
N THR A 70 -21.33 0.69 6.06
CA THR A 70 -22.27 1.47 6.87
C THR A 70 -23.17 0.52 7.69
N PRO A 71 -23.93 1.02 8.69
CA PRO A 71 -24.94 0.22 9.38
C PRO A 71 -26.02 -0.36 8.45
N ALA A 72 -26.31 0.31 7.33
CA ALA A 72 -27.30 -0.14 6.34
C ALA A 72 -26.71 -1.09 5.28
N GLY A 73 -25.40 -1.34 5.31
CA GLY A 73 -24.69 -2.17 4.32
C GLY A 73 -23.54 -1.45 3.62
N PRO A 74 -22.87 -2.15 2.69
CA PRO A 74 -21.77 -1.58 1.91
C PRO A 74 -22.26 -0.52 0.92
N VAL A 75 -21.50 0.58 0.79
CA VAL A 75 -21.74 1.65 -0.17
C VAL A 75 -20.49 1.89 -1.02
N LEU A 76 -20.66 1.93 -2.34
CA LEU A 76 -19.60 2.27 -3.28
C LEU A 76 -19.15 3.71 -3.06
N LEU A 77 -17.86 3.89 -2.76
CA LEU A 77 -17.23 5.22 -2.69
C LEU A 77 -16.56 5.57 -4.02
N LYS A 78 -15.84 4.62 -4.62
CA LYS A 78 -15.08 4.83 -5.85
C LYS A 78 -14.78 3.49 -6.53
N ASN A 79 -14.87 3.45 -7.85
CA ASN A 79 -14.25 2.40 -8.66
C ASN A 79 -13.25 3.04 -9.63
N SER A 80 -12.17 2.33 -9.95
CA SER A 80 -11.23 2.72 -11.01
C SER A 80 -10.72 1.48 -11.72
N ALA A 81 -10.90 1.41 -13.04
CA ALA A 81 -10.42 0.32 -13.89
C ALA A 81 -8.92 0.47 -14.20
N LEU A 82 -8.10 0.46 -13.15
CA LEU A 82 -6.65 0.55 -13.19
C LEU A 82 -6.03 -0.18 -12.00
N LEU A 83 -4.73 -0.46 -12.09
CA LEU A 83 -3.96 -0.98 -10.96
C LEU A 83 -3.94 0.04 -9.82
N GLY A 84 -3.95 -0.49 -8.61
CA GLY A 84 -3.73 0.31 -7.43
C GLY A 84 -2.42 1.07 -7.44
N ASP A 85 -2.44 2.29 -6.91
CA ASP A 85 -1.24 3.12 -6.77
C ASP A 85 -0.23 2.58 -5.75
N ASP A 86 -0.64 1.63 -4.91
CA ASP A 86 0.18 0.92 -3.92
C ASP A 86 0.52 -0.53 -4.32
N VAL A 87 0.18 -0.96 -5.54
CA VAL A 87 0.62 -2.27 -6.07
C VAL A 87 2.13 -2.27 -6.22
N LEU A 88 2.77 -3.28 -5.64
CA LEU A 88 4.22 -3.50 -5.73
C LEU A 88 4.43 -5.01 -5.92
N PRO A 89 4.76 -5.48 -7.13
CA PRO A 89 4.70 -6.91 -7.47
C PRO A 89 5.41 -7.83 -6.48
N GLY A 90 6.69 -7.57 -6.18
CA GLY A 90 7.46 -8.41 -5.26
C GLY A 90 6.95 -8.39 -3.81
N TYR A 91 6.30 -7.31 -3.37
CA TYR A 91 5.64 -7.26 -2.06
C TYR A 91 4.34 -8.07 -2.06
N ASP A 92 3.55 -7.91 -3.11
CA ASP A 92 2.27 -8.60 -3.30
C ASP A 92 2.49 -10.11 -3.45
N ASP A 93 3.54 -10.56 -4.14
CA ASP A 93 3.89 -11.98 -4.23
C ASP A 93 4.13 -12.61 -2.86
N VAL A 94 4.85 -11.91 -1.97
CA VAL A 94 5.16 -12.41 -0.63
C VAL A 94 3.92 -12.48 0.26
N CYS A 95 3.05 -11.48 0.24
CA CYS A 95 1.92 -11.40 1.17
C CYS A 95 0.60 -11.98 0.63
N LEU A 96 0.45 -12.13 -0.69
CA LEU A 96 -0.77 -12.59 -1.37
C LEU A 96 -0.59 -13.91 -2.13
N GLY A 97 0.65 -14.27 -2.49
CA GLY A 97 0.98 -15.43 -3.33
C GLY A 97 0.79 -15.22 -4.83
N ALA A 98 0.20 -14.08 -5.24
CA ALA A 98 0.11 -13.63 -6.61
C ALA A 98 -0.07 -12.12 -6.64
N ASN A 99 0.60 -11.44 -7.57
CA ASN A 99 0.48 -10.00 -7.73
C ASN A 99 -0.50 -9.59 -8.85
N PRO A 100 -1.28 -8.51 -8.65
CA PRO A 100 -2.28 -8.07 -9.62
C PRO A 100 -1.68 -7.52 -10.93
N ALA A 101 -0.41 -7.11 -10.95
CA ALA A 101 0.24 -6.61 -12.16
C ALA A 101 0.49 -7.76 -13.16
N ASP A 102 1.08 -8.86 -12.70
CA ASP A 102 1.33 -10.05 -13.50
C ASP A 102 0.03 -10.70 -13.95
N LEU A 103 -0.97 -10.78 -13.05
CA LEU A 103 -2.28 -11.30 -13.43
C LEU A 103 -2.98 -10.41 -14.46
N THR A 104 -2.78 -9.09 -14.41
CA THR A 104 -3.26 -8.18 -15.44
C THR A 104 -2.57 -8.45 -16.79
N ALA A 105 -1.25 -8.56 -16.80
CA ALA A 105 -0.50 -8.91 -18.00
C ALA A 105 -0.95 -10.26 -18.58
N LEU A 106 -1.13 -11.27 -17.72
CA LEU A 106 -1.61 -12.60 -18.09
C LEU A 106 -3.02 -12.55 -18.70
N ALA A 107 -3.95 -11.83 -18.05
CA ALA A 107 -5.31 -11.66 -18.56
C ALA A 107 -5.35 -11.02 -19.96
N CYS A 108 -4.40 -10.14 -20.27
CA CYS A 108 -4.29 -9.49 -21.58
C CYS A 108 -3.58 -10.35 -22.64
N THR A 109 -2.54 -11.10 -22.25
CA THR A 109 -1.63 -11.77 -23.19
C THR A 109 -1.92 -13.26 -23.36
N ALA A 110 -2.49 -13.91 -22.34
CA ALA A 110 -2.87 -15.31 -22.34
C ALA A 110 -4.22 -15.48 -21.58
N PRO A 111 -5.33 -14.99 -22.15
CA PRO A 111 -6.62 -14.97 -21.46
C PRO A 111 -7.13 -16.36 -21.08
N ASP A 112 -6.88 -17.40 -21.89
CA ASP A 112 -7.28 -18.77 -21.58
C ASP A 112 -6.53 -19.34 -20.35
N ASP A 113 -5.24 -19.00 -20.21
CA ASP A 113 -4.45 -19.36 -19.04
C ASP A 113 -4.97 -18.66 -17.78
N PHE A 114 -5.34 -17.38 -17.89
CA PHE A 114 -5.96 -16.66 -16.79
C PHE A 114 -7.31 -17.30 -16.39
N LEU A 115 -8.17 -17.57 -17.38
CA LEU A 115 -9.51 -18.11 -17.17
C LEU A 115 -9.49 -19.51 -16.54
N SER A 116 -8.54 -20.35 -16.93
CA SER A 116 -8.39 -21.71 -16.43
C SER A 116 -7.76 -21.76 -15.03
N ARG A 117 -6.77 -20.91 -14.75
CA ARG A 117 -5.97 -21.01 -13.51
C ARG A 117 -6.39 -20.06 -12.40
N TRP A 118 -6.97 -18.91 -12.71
CA TRP A 118 -7.14 -17.81 -11.75
C TRP A 118 -8.57 -17.32 -11.62
N ALA A 119 -9.35 -17.33 -12.69
CA ALA A 119 -10.69 -16.80 -12.66
C ALA A 119 -11.60 -17.56 -11.66
N GLY A 120 -12.32 -16.81 -10.83
CA GLY A 120 -13.16 -17.33 -9.74
C GLY A 120 -12.41 -17.57 -8.43
N LEU A 121 -11.08 -17.42 -8.40
CA LEU A 121 -10.28 -17.54 -7.19
C LEU A 121 -10.02 -16.17 -6.55
N GLY A 122 -9.33 -16.18 -5.42
CA GLY A 122 -8.81 -14.99 -4.78
C GLY A 122 -7.56 -15.29 -3.98
N TYR A 123 -6.85 -14.24 -3.60
CA TYR A 123 -5.62 -14.31 -2.81
C TYR A 123 -5.81 -14.99 -1.46
N ASP A 124 -4.72 -15.51 -0.91
CA ASP A 124 -4.65 -15.91 0.49
C ASP A 124 -3.72 -14.96 1.24
N LYS A 125 -4.09 -14.61 2.47
CA LYS A 125 -3.25 -13.75 3.32
C LYS A 125 -2.11 -14.59 3.91
N LEU A 126 -0.92 -14.53 3.31
CA LEU A 126 0.22 -15.36 3.69
C LEU A 126 0.98 -14.82 4.92
N CYS A 127 0.92 -13.50 5.14
CA CYS A 127 1.50 -12.86 6.32
C CYS A 127 0.71 -11.59 6.68
N GLU A 128 1.08 -10.96 7.79
CA GLU A 128 0.61 -9.62 8.09
C GLU A 128 1.28 -8.63 7.14
N ALA A 129 0.52 -7.65 6.66
CA ALA A 129 1.01 -6.70 5.67
C ALA A 129 0.24 -5.37 5.77
N GLU A 130 0.95 -4.25 5.72
CA GLU A 130 0.37 -2.92 5.70
C GLU A 130 1.14 -1.96 4.79
N VAL A 131 0.41 -1.01 4.24
CA VAL A 131 0.96 0.11 3.48
C VAL A 131 0.74 1.38 4.29
N ILE A 132 1.84 2.01 4.73
CA ILE A 132 1.81 3.21 5.58
C ILE A 132 2.08 4.43 4.71
N VAL A 133 1.25 5.47 4.84
CA VAL A 133 1.48 6.77 4.20
C VAL A 133 2.13 7.70 5.22
N ILE A 134 3.36 8.10 4.96
CA ILE A 134 4.03 9.13 5.73
C ILE A 134 3.61 10.47 5.13
N GLY A 135 2.69 11.16 5.80
CA GLY A 135 2.22 12.49 5.40
C GLY A 135 3.35 13.52 5.31
N ASP A 136 3.02 14.72 4.80
CA ASP A 136 3.97 15.82 4.69
C ASP A 136 4.67 16.11 6.03
N ARG A 137 5.99 16.26 5.98
CA ARG A 137 6.84 16.62 7.12
C ARG A 137 7.54 17.96 6.94
N GLY A 138 7.14 18.73 5.93
CA GLY A 138 7.75 20.00 5.54
C GLY A 138 9.15 19.86 4.94
N ARG A 139 9.60 18.63 4.66
CA ARG A 139 10.89 18.30 4.06
C ARG A 139 10.71 17.27 2.96
N SER A 140 11.52 17.39 1.92
CA SER A 140 11.57 16.42 0.83
C SER A 140 12.33 15.16 1.28
N PRO A 141 11.90 13.95 0.88
CA PRO A 141 12.69 12.73 1.06
C PRO A 141 14.05 12.80 0.36
N ALA A 142 14.18 13.61 -0.71
CA ALA A 142 15.45 13.88 -1.39
C ALA A 142 16.26 15.03 -0.73
N GLY A 143 15.74 15.66 0.31
CA GLY A 143 16.38 16.76 1.01
C GLY A 143 17.41 16.30 2.06
N PRO A 144 18.11 17.25 2.72
CA PRO A 144 19.08 16.93 3.77
C PRO A 144 18.48 16.07 4.87
N GLY A 145 19.17 14.99 5.25
CA GLY A 145 18.73 14.02 6.25
C GLY A 145 17.72 12.97 5.75
N GLY A 146 17.13 13.15 4.56
CA GLY A 146 16.15 12.24 4.00
C GLY A 146 16.70 10.84 3.77
N ALA A 147 17.87 10.71 3.16
CA ALA A 147 18.51 9.42 2.91
C ALA A 147 18.82 8.64 4.21
N ALA A 148 19.23 9.32 5.27
CA ALA A 148 19.49 8.67 6.57
C ALA A 148 18.21 8.14 7.21
N VAL A 149 17.11 8.91 7.15
CA VAL A 149 15.81 8.47 7.65
C VAL A 149 15.26 7.32 6.82
N ILE A 150 15.38 7.38 5.49
CA ILE A 150 14.97 6.29 4.60
C ILE A 150 15.76 5.02 4.92
N GLY A 151 17.09 5.10 5.01
CA GLY A 151 17.92 3.96 5.38
C GLY A 151 17.58 3.37 6.75
N ALA A 152 17.27 4.23 7.73
CA ALA A 152 16.82 3.76 9.05
C ALA A 152 15.45 3.07 9.01
N ILE A 153 14.54 3.50 8.14
CA ILE A 153 13.24 2.86 7.91
C ILE A 153 13.45 1.52 7.19
N GLU A 154 14.24 1.49 6.12
CA GLU A 154 14.50 0.28 5.33
C GLU A 154 15.27 -0.80 6.11
N ALA A 155 16.03 -0.41 7.14
CA ALA A 155 16.69 -1.34 8.04
C ALA A 155 15.74 -2.06 9.02
N LEU A 156 14.46 -1.66 9.10
CA LEU A 156 13.52 -2.27 10.03
C LEU A 156 13.08 -3.67 9.56
N PRO A 157 12.98 -4.66 10.46
CA PRO A 157 12.69 -6.05 10.09
C PRO A 157 11.41 -6.26 9.30
N SER A 158 10.39 -5.42 9.50
CA SER A 158 9.12 -5.54 8.78
C SER A 158 9.07 -4.76 7.47
N VAL A 159 10.07 -3.94 7.14
CA VAL A 159 10.00 -3.05 5.97
C VAL A 159 10.48 -3.81 4.74
N TYR A 160 9.59 -3.90 3.74
CA TYR A 160 9.92 -4.47 2.44
C TYR A 160 10.56 -3.41 1.54
N CYS A 161 9.97 -2.21 1.51
CA CYS A 161 10.46 -1.11 0.69
C CYS A 161 9.92 0.24 1.20
N PHE A 162 10.72 1.29 1.04
CA PHE A 162 10.27 2.67 1.11
C PHE A 162 10.14 3.26 -0.30
N THR A 163 8.99 3.86 -0.61
CA THR A 163 8.79 4.62 -1.84
C THR A 163 8.75 6.12 -1.52
N PRO A 164 9.72 6.93 -2.01
CA PRO A 164 9.70 8.37 -1.82
C PRO A 164 8.45 9.02 -2.40
N GLY A 165 7.92 10.01 -1.68
CA GLY A 165 6.85 10.84 -2.21
C GLY A 165 7.34 11.70 -3.38
N PRO A 166 6.45 12.12 -4.29
CA PRO A 166 6.83 12.95 -5.42
C PRO A 166 7.38 14.29 -4.95
N ALA A 167 8.27 14.89 -5.73
CA ALA A 167 8.68 16.27 -5.51
C ALA A 167 7.44 17.20 -5.59
N PRO A 168 7.37 18.26 -4.77
CA PRO A 168 6.28 19.21 -4.85
C PRO A 168 6.22 19.86 -6.25
N ALA A 169 5.14 19.60 -6.97
CA ALA A 169 4.90 20.17 -8.29
C ALA A 169 4.33 21.60 -8.14
N GLY A 170 5.19 22.57 -7.86
CA GLY A 170 4.82 24.00 -7.81
C GLY A 170 3.79 24.36 -6.74
N HIS A 171 3.15 25.53 -6.91
CA HIS A 171 2.21 26.14 -5.96
C HIS A 171 0.79 25.56 -6.11
N GLY A 172 0.64 24.26 -5.84
CA GLY A 172 -0.68 23.60 -5.72
C GLY A 172 -1.13 23.48 -4.26
N PRO A 173 -2.44 23.42 -3.97
CA PRO A 173 -2.93 23.23 -2.61
C PRO A 173 -2.67 21.80 -2.13
N GLY A 174 -1.64 21.63 -1.29
CA GLY A 174 -1.33 20.40 -0.59
C GLY A 174 0.10 19.93 -0.86
N ARG A 175 0.91 19.82 0.20
CA ARG A 175 2.25 19.24 0.09
C ARG A 175 2.13 17.72 -0.08
N PRO A 176 2.94 17.10 -0.96
CA PRO A 176 2.92 15.67 -1.16
C PRO A 176 3.31 14.94 0.14
N PRO A 177 2.88 13.68 0.32
CA PRO A 177 3.38 12.86 1.41
C PRO A 177 4.91 12.76 1.32
N PHE A 178 5.59 12.60 2.46
CA PHE A 178 7.02 12.32 2.50
C PHE A 178 7.35 11.01 1.78
N GLY A 179 6.48 10.01 1.89
CA GLY A 179 6.62 8.75 1.19
C GLY A 179 5.65 7.70 1.69
N ARG A 180 5.88 6.47 1.24
CA ARG A 180 5.08 5.30 1.57
C ARG A 180 5.99 4.17 2.02
N VAL A 181 5.57 3.41 3.01
CA VAL A 181 6.26 2.20 3.45
C VAL A 181 5.38 0.99 3.17
N HIS A 182 5.92 0.03 2.44
CA HIS A 182 5.36 -1.30 2.32
C HIS A 182 5.98 -2.17 3.39
N ALA A 183 5.18 -2.65 4.34
CA ALA A 183 5.65 -3.42 5.47
C ALA A 183 4.92 -4.77 5.54
N LEU A 184 5.67 -5.85 5.76
CA LEU A 184 5.14 -7.19 5.95
C LEU A 184 5.91 -7.93 7.04
N ASN A 185 5.22 -8.82 7.76
CA ASN A 185 5.86 -9.68 8.75
C ASN A 185 4.96 -10.88 9.10
N GLY A 186 5.54 -11.98 9.58
CA GLY A 186 4.76 -13.06 10.19
C GLY A 186 4.10 -12.66 11.53
N SER A 187 4.53 -11.56 12.15
CA SER A 187 4.05 -11.08 13.44
C SER A 187 3.41 -9.70 13.35
N ALA A 188 2.11 -9.62 13.67
CA ALA A 188 1.39 -8.35 13.81
C ALA A 188 2.05 -7.43 14.85
N ARG A 189 2.63 -8.00 15.91
CA ARG A 189 3.35 -7.25 16.95
C ARG A 189 4.62 -6.62 16.41
N GLN A 190 5.34 -7.31 15.52
CA GLN A 190 6.54 -6.73 14.89
C GLN A 190 6.18 -5.55 14.01
N LEU A 191 5.15 -5.68 13.17
CA LEU A 191 4.65 -4.57 12.34
C LEU A 191 4.24 -3.37 13.20
N GLU A 192 3.52 -3.60 14.29
CA GLU A 192 3.15 -2.51 15.20
C GLU A 192 4.36 -1.81 15.81
N ARG A 193 5.36 -2.55 16.27
CA ARG A 193 6.60 -1.97 16.82
C ARG A 193 7.34 -1.14 15.78
N ASP A 194 7.57 -1.69 14.60
CA ASP A 194 8.30 -1.01 13.53
C ASP A 194 7.54 0.21 13.03
N ARG A 195 6.20 0.14 12.94
CA ARG A 195 5.37 1.31 12.61
C ARG A 195 5.49 2.43 13.64
N LEU A 196 5.49 2.12 14.93
CA LEU A 196 5.72 3.13 15.97
C LEU A 196 7.12 3.75 15.84
N HIS A 197 8.13 2.93 15.50
CA HIS A 197 9.48 3.40 15.23
C HIS A 197 9.53 4.33 14.01
N ILE A 198 8.88 3.97 12.89
CA ILE A 198 8.74 4.81 11.69
C ILE A 198 8.11 6.16 12.04
N HIS A 199 7.06 6.19 12.88
CA HIS A 199 6.46 7.45 13.32
C HIS A 199 7.46 8.34 14.07
N GLY A 200 8.34 7.76 14.89
CA GLY A 200 9.42 8.47 15.57
C GLY A 200 10.47 9.02 14.60
N LEU A 201 10.98 8.17 13.71
CA LEU A 201 11.99 8.53 12.69
C LEU A 201 11.53 9.64 11.75
N THR A 202 10.23 9.68 11.46
CA THR A 202 9.65 10.66 10.54
C THR A 202 9.14 11.91 11.25
N SER A 203 9.24 12.00 12.57
CA SER A 203 8.81 13.18 13.34
C SER A 203 9.54 14.45 12.85
N PRO A 204 8.89 15.64 12.89
CA PRO A 204 9.55 16.89 12.51
C PRO A 204 10.86 17.14 13.27
N ALA A 205 10.93 16.71 14.55
CA ALA A 205 12.12 16.80 15.38
C ALA A 205 13.25 15.88 14.87
N ALA A 206 12.96 14.62 14.54
CA ALA A 206 13.95 13.69 14.01
C ALA A 206 14.52 14.14 12.66
N LEU A 207 13.66 14.66 11.78
CA LEU A 207 14.07 15.19 10.47
C LEU A 207 14.81 16.53 10.53
N ALA A 208 14.80 17.21 11.68
CA ALA A 208 15.54 18.46 11.91
C ALA A 208 16.92 18.23 12.56
N ALA A 209 17.22 17.03 13.04
CA ALA A 209 18.49 16.72 13.65
C ALA A 209 19.63 16.82 12.62
N PRO A 210 20.78 17.45 12.96
CA PRO A 210 21.93 17.49 12.07
C PRO A 210 22.40 16.07 11.80
N THR A 211 22.73 15.78 10.54
CA THR A 211 23.40 14.52 10.19
C THR A 211 24.70 14.47 10.98
N PRO A 212 24.98 13.40 11.75
CA PRO A 212 26.26 13.30 12.42
C PRO A 212 27.35 13.36 11.35
N THR A 213 28.22 14.36 11.44
CA THR A 213 29.43 14.39 10.62
C THR A 213 30.18 13.09 10.88
N PRO A 214 30.69 12.39 9.85
CA PRO A 214 31.63 11.31 10.08
C PRO A 214 32.74 11.90 10.96
N ARG A 215 32.98 11.29 12.12
CA ARG A 215 34.13 11.65 12.93
C ARG A 215 35.33 11.45 12.01
N ASP A 216 36.11 12.52 11.81
CA ASP A 216 37.43 12.39 11.22
C ASP A 216 38.11 11.23 11.95
N GLU A 217 38.37 10.15 11.20
CA GLU A 217 39.31 9.14 11.63
C GLU A 217 40.61 9.91 11.87
N ALA A 218 40.87 10.18 13.15
CA ALA A 218 42.13 10.73 13.58
C ALA A 218 43.19 9.77 13.07
N VAL A 219 43.87 10.20 12.00
CA VAL A 219 45.12 9.63 11.53
C VAL A 219 46.06 9.69 12.73
N CYS A 220 46.18 8.55 13.42
CA CYS A 220 47.20 8.33 14.40
C CYS A 220 48.51 8.21 13.61
N ALA A 221 49.17 9.34 13.39
CA ALA A 221 50.54 9.35 12.89
C ALA A 221 51.45 8.86 14.03
N CYS A 222 52.19 7.78 13.76
CA CYS A 222 53.30 7.30 14.58
C CYS A 222 54.46 8.29 14.60
#